data_AF-A0A7N8WX73-F1
#
_entry.id   AF-A0A7N8WX73-F1
#
_cell.length_a   1.000
_cell.length_b   1.000
_cell.length_c   1.000
_cell.angle_alpha   90.00
_cell.angle_beta   90.00
_cell.angle_gamma   90.00
#
_symmetry.space_group_name_H-M   'P 1'
#
loop_
_entity.id
_entity.type
_entity.pdbx_description
1 polymer ?
#
loop_
_entity_poly.entity_id
_entity_poly.type
_entity_poly.pdbx_seq_one_letter_code
_entity_poly.pdbx_strand_id
1 'polypeptide(L)'
;MPSALAVFACRPNSHPFQERHVYLDEPVKIGRSVARCRPAQNNATFDCKVLSRNHALVWFDHKTGKFYLQDTKSSNGTFINSQRLSRGSEESPPCEVLSGDIIQFGVDVTENTRKVTHGCIVSTIKLFLPDGMEARRRSDVIQAPLPLPVDKVAANTPSMYSQELFQLSQYLQEALHREQMLEQKLATLQRLLATTQEASESSWQALIDEDRLLSRLEVMGSQLQAYSKSQTEEGIRKELLALQEDKHNYETTAKESLRRVLQEKIEVVRKLSEVERSLSNTEDECTHLKEMSERSQEELRELANKYNAAVNEIKELTDKIKAAEGRQEELTQRGATEKRELELRIEEMEEKEQVLQARIEALQADNDFTNERLAALQGTHMHTHTRIGLSHPLLHSFVCVFVSTGNQMDAKESDMSDTLSPSKDRSSDDTSDGNMDEQELNEPQNRVALLKAELHRAGLEPGDTEQVIHHLHRELLEAQELANTGKQKCLELQGDFLCVTKLFLTHTLSTLLPFTPPDSPTSADSLLLPSYSAQPSILVLRHTMEAATAEREREIAALQADLSSVRSELEHWRNAASKYEEEISRLQNAFTQQQQQQNSTSQLQGKQSVLVSLRVLSSLKTQL
;
A
#
# COMPACT_ATOMS: atom_id res chain seq x y z
N MET A 1 -14.81 17.21 41.69
CA MET A 1 -13.44 16.76 41.46
C MET A 1 -13.08 17.12 40.02
N PRO A 2 -11.97 17.81 39.78
CA PRO A 2 -11.46 17.98 38.41
C PRO A 2 -11.09 16.61 37.85
N SER A 3 -11.66 16.24 36.70
CA SER A 3 -11.50 14.92 36.07
C SER A 3 -10.84 15.08 34.71
N ALA A 4 -9.81 14.29 34.42
CA ALA A 4 -9.20 14.27 33.09
C ALA A 4 -10.19 13.64 32.09
N LEU A 5 -10.28 14.18 30.88
CA LEU A 5 -11.27 13.75 29.89
C LEU A 5 -10.58 13.37 28.58
N ALA A 6 -10.89 12.19 28.07
CA ALA A 6 -10.52 11.74 26.73
C ALA A 6 -11.76 11.69 25.83
N VAL A 7 -11.75 12.49 24.76
CA VAL A 7 -12.80 12.55 23.76
C VAL A 7 -12.36 11.76 22.51
N PHE A 8 -13.11 10.72 22.18
CA PHE A 8 -12.89 9.89 21.00
C PHE A 8 -13.86 10.29 19.90
N ALA A 9 -13.36 10.93 18.84
CA ALA A 9 -14.14 11.31 17.66
C ALA A 9 -13.96 10.27 16.54
N CYS A 10 -15.05 9.85 15.90
CA CYS A 10 -15.03 8.89 14.81
C CYS A 10 -14.46 9.53 13.53
N ARG A 11 -13.54 8.83 12.86
CA ARG A 11 -13.01 9.25 11.55
C ARG A 11 -13.81 8.64 10.39
N PRO A 12 -13.76 9.23 9.18
CA PRO A 12 -14.49 8.72 8.01
C PRO A 12 -14.10 7.30 7.59
N ASN A 13 -12.86 6.88 7.87
CA ASN A 13 -12.32 5.56 7.58
C ASN A 13 -12.53 4.54 8.71
N SER A 14 -13.36 4.86 9.71
CA SER A 14 -13.66 3.99 10.86
C SER A 14 -14.98 3.26 10.66
N HIS A 15 -15.11 2.10 11.31
CA HIS A 15 -16.42 1.55 11.63
C HIS A 15 -17.23 2.57 12.46
N PRO A 16 -18.53 2.82 12.13
CA PRO A 16 -19.29 3.90 12.74
C PRO A 16 -19.44 3.76 14.26
N PHE A 17 -19.11 4.82 15.00
CA PHE A 17 -19.43 4.93 16.42
C PHE A 17 -19.74 6.39 16.79
N GLN A 18 -20.59 6.58 17.80
CA GLN A 18 -20.87 7.91 18.35
C GLN A 18 -19.70 8.41 19.20
N GLU A 19 -19.41 9.71 19.13
CA GLU A 19 -18.38 10.38 19.93
C GLU A 19 -18.49 10.02 21.42
N ARG A 20 -17.34 9.70 22.04
CA ARG A 20 -17.27 9.26 23.44
C ARG A 20 -16.51 10.25 24.28
N HIS A 21 -17.06 10.58 25.44
CA HIS A 21 -16.50 11.48 26.44
C HIS A 21 -16.13 10.65 27.68
N VAL A 22 -14.90 10.14 27.69
CA VAL A 22 -14.42 9.18 28.67
C VAL A 22 -13.64 9.89 29.77
N TYR A 23 -14.20 9.92 30.98
CA TYR A 23 -13.53 10.44 32.17
C TYR A 23 -12.46 9.45 32.65
N LEU A 24 -11.23 9.93 32.85
CA LEU A 24 -10.03 9.14 33.18
C LEU A 24 -9.63 9.32 34.66
N ASP A 25 -10.60 9.22 35.56
CA ASP A 25 -10.34 9.18 37.02
C ASP A 25 -9.63 7.87 37.40
N GLU A 26 -10.02 6.77 36.74
CA GLU A 26 -9.42 5.44 36.85
C GLU A 26 -9.02 4.94 35.45
N PRO A 27 -8.12 3.94 35.34
CA PRO A 27 -7.79 3.33 34.06
C PRO A 27 -9.03 2.76 33.36
N VAL A 28 -9.34 3.30 32.18
CA VAL A 28 -10.51 2.90 31.39
C VAL A 28 -10.10 1.86 30.35
N LYS A 29 -10.86 0.78 30.33
CA LYS A 29 -10.66 -0.33 29.40
C LYS A 29 -11.33 -0.06 28.06
N ILE A 30 -10.58 -0.31 27.00
CA ILE A 30 -11.02 -0.26 25.61
C ILE A 30 -11.26 -1.67 25.09
N GLY A 31 -12.41 -1.91 24.47
CA GLY A 31 -12.70 -3.23 23.91
C GLY A 31 -14.08 -3.39 23.28
N ARG A 32 -14.36 -4.63 22.88
CA ARG A 32 -15.61 -5.01 22.23
C ARG A 32 -16.78 -5.11 23.20
N SER A 33 -17.95 -4.68 22.75
CA SER A 33 -19.26 -4.88 23.39
C SER A 33 -19.48 -6.33 23.81
N VAL A 34 -19.94 -6.53 25.04
CA VAL A 34 -20.34 -7.84 25.61
C VAL A 34 -21.63 -7.68 26.40
N ALA A 35 -22.35 -8.77 26.69
CA ALA A 35 -23.66 -8.72 27.35
C ALA A 35 -23.70 -7.88 28.65
N ARG A 36 -22.58 -7.81 29.39
CA ARG A 36 -22.45 -7.02 30.62
C ARG A 36 -21.88 -5.60 30.44
N CYS A 37 -21.25 -5.30 29.30
CA CYS A 37 -20.61 -4.01 29.02
C CYS A 37 -21.09 -3.51 27.65
N ARG A 38 -22.10 -2.64 27.66
CA ARG A 38 -22.66 -2.03 26.44
C ARG A 38 -21.95 -0.72 26.08
N PRO A 39 -21.90 -0.34 24.80
CA PRO A 39 -21.39 0.96 24.38
C PRO A 39 -22.20 2.11 25.02
N ALA A 40 -21.51 3.07 25.64
CA ALA A 40 -22.10 4.27 26.22
C ALA A 40 -21.17 5.47 26.01
N GLN A 41 -21.70 6.69 26.08
CA GLN A 41 -20.92 7.92 25.85
C GLN A 41 -19.73 8.06 26.81
N ASN A 42 -19.85 7.57 28.04
CA ASN A 42 -18.82 7.65 29.07
C ASN A 42 -17.80 6.49 29.05
N ASN A 43 -17.91 5.56 28.09
CA ASN A 43 -17.03 4.40 28.03
C ASN A 43 -16.36 4.22 26.66
N ALA A 44 -15.22 3.54 26.67
CA ALA A 44 -14.47 3.17 25.47
C ALA A 44 -14.84 1.75 24.98
N THR A 45 -16.12 1.37 25.10
CA THR A 45 -16.62 0.08 24.59
C THR A 45 -17.25 0.28 23.21
N PHE A 46 -16.82 -0.51 22.23
CA PHE A 46 -17.23 -0.41 20.83
C PHE A 46 -17.92 -1.69 20.36
N ASP A 47 -18.98 -1.56 19.57
CA ASP A 47 -19.63 -2.72 18.94
C ASP A 47 -18.94 -3.07 17.61
N CYS A 48 -17.71 -3.59 17.71
CA CYS A 48 -16.89 -3.89 16.55
C CYS A 48 -16.30 -5.30 16.65
N LYS A 49 -16.55 -6.14 15.62
CA LYS A 49 -16.16 -7.56 15.61
C LYS A 49 -14.65 -7.76 15.68
N VAL A 50 -13.88 -6.87 15.03
CA VAL A 50 -12.40 -6.96 14.94
C VAL A 50 -11.69 -6.53 16.22
N LEU A 51 -12.41 -6.00 17.21
CA LEU A 51 -11.85 -5.68 18.53
C LEU A 51 -11.87 -6.89 19.46
N SER A 52 -10.86 -6.95 20.32
CA SER A 52 -10.78 -7.90 21.44
C SER A 52 -11.65 -7.40 22.60
N ARG A 53 -12.11 -8.30 23.48
CA ARG A 53 -12.90 -7.92 24.67
C ARG A 53 -12.07 -7.04 25.64
N ASN A 54 -10.77 -7.30 25.70
CA ASN A 54 -9.77 -6.50 26.39
C ASN A 54 -8.75 -6.12 25.32
N HIS A 55 -8.92 -4.98 24.68
CA HIS A 55 -8.09 -4.62 23.53
C HIS A 55 -6.96 -3.69 23.94
N ALA A 56 -7.29 -2.62 24.65
CA ALA A 56 -6.33 -1.67 25.16
C ALA A 56 -6.79 -1.08 26.49
N LEU A 57 -5.89 -0.38 27.16
CA LEU A 57 -6.13 0.36 28.39
C LEU A 57 -5.65 1.80 28.21
N VAL A 58 -6.49 2.76 28.57
CA VAL A 58 -6.15 4.19 28.56
C VAL A 58 -6.28 4.75 29.98
N TRP A 59 -5.30 5.53 30.41
CA TRP A 59 -5.34 6.18 31.71
C TRP A 59 -4.59 7.51 31.71
N PHE A 60 -4.91 8.33 32.71
CA PHE A 60 -4.22 9.57 32.99
C PHE A 60 -3.34 9.40 34.24
N ASP A 61 -2.06 9.70 34.11
CA ASP A 61 -1.15 9.71 35.25
C ASP A 61 -1.13 11.10 35.90
N HIS A 62 -1.79 11.21 37.04
CA HIS A 62 -1.91 12.44 37.83
C HIS A 62 -0.55 12.95 38.36
N LYS A 63 0.48 12.10 38.44
CA LYS A 63 1.82 12.51 38.91
C LYS A 63 2.62 13.19 37.81
N THR A 64 2.48 12.73 36.56
CA THR A 64 3.25 13.24 35.42
C THR A 64 2.45 14.20 34.54
N GLY A 65 1.13 14.24 34.69
CA GLY A 65 0.24 15.04 33.86
C GLY A 65 0.12 14.52 32.43
N LYS A 66 0.39 13.22 32.22
CA LYS A 66 0.47 12.58 30.89
C LYS A 66 -0.60 11.53 30.70
N PHE A 67 -1.03 11.34 29.45
CA PHE A 67 -1.97 10.31 29.04
C PHE A 67 -1.22 9.14 28.43
N TYR A 68 -1.61 7.93 28.82
CA TYR A 68 -0.98 6.71 28.35
C TYR A 68 -2.02 5.77 27.74
N LEU A 69 -1.59 5.07 26.70
CA LEU A 69 -2.32 4.00 26.04
C LEU A 69 -1.44 2.74 26.01
N GLN A 70 -2.03 1.61 26.35
CA GLN A 70 -1.35 0.32 26.37
C GLN A 70 -2.20 -0.74 25.67
N ASP A 71 -1.58 -1.53 24.81
CA ASP A 71 -2.21 -2.70 24.19
C ASP A 71 -2.20 -3.87 25.18
N THR A 72 -3.38 -4.44 25.47
CA THR A 72 -3.55 -5.54 26.42
C THR A 72 -3.65 -6.90 25.71
N LYS A 73 -2.65 -7.24 24.88
CA LYS A 73 -2.59 -8.49 24.08
C LYS A 73 -3.73 -8.60 23.08
N SER A 74 -3.98 -7.53 22.35
CA SER A 74 -4.99 -7.49 21.31
C SER A 74 -4.61 -8.42 20.14
N SER A 75 -5.63 -9.06 19.53
CA SER A 75 -5.40 -9.99 18.43
C SER A 75 -4.99 -9.26 17.14
N ASN A 76 -5.64 -8.13 16.87
CA ASN A 76 -5.49 -7.36 15.64
C ASN A 76 -4.60 -6.11 15.78
N GLY A 77 -4.03 -5.85 16.98
CA GLY A 77 -3.13 -4.73 17.24
C GLY A 77 -3.81 -3.41 17.54
N THR A 78 -3.14 -2.58 18.35
CA THR A 78 -3.43 -1.17 18.59
C THR A 78 -2.38 -0.29 17.88
N PHE A 79 -2.81 0.84 17.33
CA PHE A 79 -1.97 1.74 16.54
C PHE A 79 -2.14 3.19 17.02
N ILE A 80 -1.04 3.94 17.06
CA ILE A 80 -1.03 5.40 17.28
C ILE A 80 -0.33 6.04 16.08
N ASN A 81 -0.99 6.96 15.38
CA ASN A 81 -0.50 7.63 14.17
C ASN A 81 0.07 6.65 13.14
N SER A 82 -0.68 5.58 12.86
CA SER A 82 -0.30 4.47 11.95
C SER A 82 0.89 3.62 12.41
N GLN A 83 1.44 3.84 13.61
CA GLN A 83 2.50 3.01 14.21
C GLN A 83 1.90 1.99 15.17
N ARG A 84 2.23 0.70 14.99
CA ARG A 84 1.76 -0.39 15.83
C ARG A 84 2.53 -0.45 17.16
N LEU A 85 1.83 -0.65 18.28
CA LEU A 85 2.45 -0.65 19.63
C LEU A 85 3.13 -1.97 20.00
N SER A 86 2.53 -3.11 19.63
CA SER A 86 3.06 -4.46 19.91
C SER A 86 2.68 -5.45 18.81
N ARG A 87 3.36 -6.61 18.76
CA ARG A 87 2.96 -7.73 17.88
C ARG A 87 1.61 -8.30 18.34
N GLY A 88 0.92 -9.00 17.44
CA GLY A 88 -0.41 -9.55 17.75
C GLY A 88 -0.34 -10.53 18.91
N SER A 89 -1.23 -10.39 19.88
CA SER A 89 -1.27 -11.17 21.13
C SER A 89 -0.14 -10.89 22.13
N GLU A 90 0.65 -9.82 21.95
CA GLU A 90 1.66 -9.36 22.91
C GLU A 90 1.23 -8.05 23.59
N GLU A 91 1.65 -7.86 24.84
CA GLU A 91 1.36 -6.66 25.63
C GLU A 91 2.37 -5.56 25.29
N SER A 92 1.90 -4.35 25.00
CA SER A 92 2.80 -3.22 24.73
C SER A 92 3.27 -2.56 26.02
N PRO A 93 4.42 -1.86 26.01
CA PRO A 93 4.71 -0.88 27.05
C PRO A 93 3.68 0.28 27.02
N PRO A 94 3.50 1.03 28.11
CA PRO A 94 2.69 2.24 28.13
C PRO A 94 3.24 3.29 27.16
N CYS A 95 2.45 3.67 26.16
CA CYS A 95 2.81 4.68 25.17
C CYS A 95 2.09 6.00 25.47
N GLU A 96 2.85 7.09 25.50
CA GLU A 96 2.28 8.43 25.73
C GLU A 96 1.46 8.87 24.50
N VAL A 97 0.26 9.40 24.77
CA VAL A 97 -0.68 9.89 23.75
C VAL A 97 -0.88 11.40 23.91
N LEU A 98 -0.92 12.12 22.79
CA LEU A 98 -1.10 13.56 22.75
C LEU A 98 -2.47 13.94 22.17
N SER A 99 -2.93 15.17 22.47
CA SER A 99 -4.19 15.66 21.90
C SER A 99 -4.05 15.84 20.39
N GLY A 100 -4.99 15.28 19.63
CA GLY A 100 -4.99 15.27 18.17
C GLY A 100 -4.37 14.02 17.53
N ASP A 101 -3.84 13.08 18.32
CA ASP A 101 -3.32 11.82 17.79
C ASP A 101 -4.46 10.95 17.18
N ILE A 102 -4.11 10.16 16.17
CA ILE A 102 -5.03 9.21 15.54
C ILE A 102 -4.76 7.83 16.15
N ILE A 103 -5.77 7.29 16.83
CA ILE A 103 -5.70 5.96 17.43
C ILE A 103 -6.56 5.01 16.60
N GLN A 104 -5.99 3.85 16.29
CA GLN A 104 -6.70 2.79 15.59
C GLN A 104 -6.67 1.49 16.42
N PHE A 105 -7.82 0.84 16.53
CA PHE A 105 -8.00 -0.42 17.22
C PHE A 105 -8.39 -1.51 16.20
N GLY A 106 -7.49 -2.48 16.03
CA GLY A 106 -7.61 -3.53 15.03
C GLY A 106 -7.30 -3.09 13.60
N VAL A 107 -7.42 -4.04 12.69
CA VAL A 107 -7.28 -3.86 11.23
C VAL A 107 -8.54 -4.36 10.55
N ASP A 108 -8.81 -3.87 9.35
CA ASP A 108 -9.97 -4.33 8.57
C ASP A 108 -9.79 -5.82 8.22
N VAL A 109 -10.79 -6.63 8.59
CA VAL A 109 -10.77 -8.08 8.32
C VAL A 109 -11.87 -8.42 7.35
N THR A 110 -11.49 -8.92 6.19
CA THR A 110 -12.41 -9.48 5.20
C THR A 110 -12.67 -10.94 5.53
N GLU A 111 -13.93 -11.31 5.78
CA GLU A 111 -14.30 -12.69 6.10
C GLU A 111 -14.45 -13.49 4.79
N ASN A 112 -13.49 -14.37 4.50
CA ASN A 112 -13.41 -15.14 3.24
C ASN A 112 -14.68 -15.94 2.93
N THR A 113 -15.44 -16.35 3.95
CA THR A 113 -16.66 -17.16 3.79
C THR A 113 -17.88 -16.38 3.32
N ARG A 114 -17.90 -15.05 3.45
CA ARG A 114 -19.10 -14.23 3.19
C ARG A 114 -18.84 -12.96 2.37
N LYS A 115 -17.59 -12.67 1.96
CA LYS A 115 -17.20 -11.42 1.28
C LYS A 115 -17.67 -10.15 2.04
N VAL A 116 -17.76 -10.22 3.37
CA VAL A 116 -18.11 -9.08 4.23
C VAL A 116 -16.82 -8.56 4.87
N THR A 117 -16.53 -7.28 4.66
CA THR A 117 -15.42 -6.59 5.32
C THR A 117 -15.90 -6.03 6.65
N HIS A 118 -15.26 -6.46 7.74
CA HIS A 118 -15.48 -5.89 9.05
C HIS A 118 -14.44 -4.79 9.30
N GLY A 119 -14.90 -3.53 9.29
CA GLY A 119 -14.04 -2.37 9.52
C GLY A 119 -13.52 -2.26 10.96
N CYS A 120 -12.33 -1.70 11.11
CA CYS A 120 -11.69 -1.38 12.39
C CYS A 120 -12.17 -0.04 12.96
N ILE A 121 -11.81 0.25 14.22
CA ILE A 121 -12.15 1.52 14.86
C ILE A 121 -10.99 2.49 14.69
N VAL A 122 -11.22 3.60 14.01
CA VAL A 122 -10.26 4.70 13.83
C VAL A 122 -10.82 5.95 14.47
N SER A 123 -10.12 6.48 15.46
CA SER A 123 -10.57 7.63 16.24
C SER A 123 -9.48 8.70 16.35
N THR A 124 -9.88 9.96 16.24
CA THR A 124 -9.05 11.07 16.70
C THR A 124 -9.32 11.30 18.18
N ILE A 125 -8.27 11.29 18.99
CA ILE A 125 -8.37 11.54 20.42
C ILE A 125 -8.13 13.02 20.71
N LYS A 126 -8.99 13.62 21.52
CA LYS A 126 -8.74 14.93 22.16
C LYS A 126 -8.65 14.72 23.66
N LEU A 127 -7.60 15.25 24.26
CA LEU A 127 -7.28 15.00 25.66
C LEU A 127 -7.37 16.31 26.43
N PHE A 128 -8.08 16.30 27.55
CA PHE A 128 -8.23 17.44 28.45
C PHE A 128 -7.71 17.07 29.83
N LEU A 129 -6.84 17.93 30.35
CA LEU A 129 -6.33 17.83 31.70
C LEU A 129 -7.45 18.11 32.73
N PRO A 130 -7.27 17.70 34.01
CA PRO A 130 -8.26 17.97 35.06
C PRO A 130 -8.62 19.45 35.25
N ASP A 131 -7.73 20.35 34.85
CA ASP A 131 -7.92 21.81 34.87
C ASP A 131 -8.81 22.34 33.72
N GLY A 132 -9.24 21.47 32.80
CA GLY A 132 -10.04 21.81 31.64
C GLY A 132 -9.22 22.32 30.44
N MET A 133 -7.89 22.40 30.55
CA MET A 133 -7.02 22.77 29.43
C MET A 133 -6.79 21.57 28.51
N GLU A 134 -6.77 21.83 27.20
CA GLU A 134 -6.42 20.80 26.22
C GLU A 134 -4.95 20.41 26.38
N ALA A 135 -4.67 19.10 26.41
CA ALA A 135 -3.32 18.58 26.53
C ALA A 135 -2.47 18.93 25.29
N ARG A 136 -1.15 18.93 25.45
CA ARG A 136 -0.16 19.30 24.43
C ARG A 136 -0.44 18.62 23.07
N ARG A 137 -0.45 19.40 21.98
CA ARG A 137 -0.60 18.88 20.61
C ARG A 137 0.78 18.59 19.99
N ARG A 138 0.85 17.56 19.13
CA ARG A 138 2.08 17.20 18.41
C ARG A 138 2.48 18.27 17.36
N SER A 139 1.55 19.14 16.96
CA SER A 139 1.73 20.22 15.97
C SER A 139 2.61 21.38 16.44
N ASP A 140 2.82 21.56 17.74
CA ASP A 140 3.53 22.73 18.29
C ASP A 140 5.07 22.58 18.27
N VAL A 141 5.60 21.49 17.70
CA VAL A 141 7.05 21.15 17.78
C VAL A 141 7.83 21.51 16.51
N ILE A 142 7.21 22.06 15.45
CA ILE A 142 7.96 22.56 14.28
C ILE A 142 7.44 23.94 13.85
N GLN A 143 7.94 25.00 14.50
CA GLN A 143 8.24 26.24 13.77
C GLN A 143 9.38 27.00 14.47
N ALA A 144 10.50 27.09 13.76
CA ALA A 144 11.56 28.06 14.01
C ALA A 144 11.01 29.50 13.87
N PRO A 145 11.66 30.52 14.46
CA PRO A 145 11.05 31.82 14.70
C PRO A 145 10.83 32.59 13.40
N LEU A 146 9.58 32.97 13.11
CA LEU A 146 9.29 34.03 12.15
C LEU A 146 9.47 35.41 12.82
N PRO A 147 10.07 36.39 12.13
CA PRO A 147 10.19 37.75 12.64
C PRO A 147 8.85 38.47 12.65
N LEU A 148 8.66 39.31 13.67
CA LEU A 148 7.49 40.16 13.90
C LEU A 148 7.24 41.18 12.77
N PRO A 149 5.98 41.66 12.61
CA PRO A 149 5.58 42.55 11.53
C PRO A 149 6.00 44.00 11.82
N VAL A 150 6.50 44.70 10.81
CA VAL A 150 6.61 46.17 10.80
C VAL A 150 5.94 46.72 9.55
N ASP A 151 5.22 47.82 9.78
CA ASP A 151 4.29 48.55 8.93
C ASP A 151 4.65 48.82 7.46
N LYS A 152 3.57 48.82 6.66
CA LYS A 152 3.21 49.70 5.52
C LYS A 152 4.34 50.27 4.64
N VAL A 153 4.25 50.04 3.32
CA VAL A 153 4.16 51.08 2.26
C VAL A 153 4.07 50.44 0.86
N ALA A 154 3.15 51.01 0.06
CA ALA A 154 3.05 51.11 -1.40
C ALA A 154 2.93 49.86 -2.30
N ALA A 155 1.88 49.94 -3.12
CA ALA A 155 1.60 49.16 -4.31
C ALA A 155 2.66 49.37 -5.41
N ASN A 156 3.23 48.26 -5.92
CA ASN A 156 3.61 47.99 -7.31
C ASN A 156 4.65 46.86 -7.37
N THR A 157 4.25 45.61 -7.66
CA THR A 157 5.14 44.55 -8.18
C THR A 157 4.35 43.28 -8.59
N PRO A 158 3.80 43.18 -9.80
CA PRO A 158 3.35 41.90 -10.36
C PRO A 158 4.49 41.23 -11.15
N SER A 159 5.61 40.91 -10.50
CA SER A 159 6.68 40.07 -11.11
C SER A 159 7.49 39.21 -10.12
N MET A 160 7.42 39.45 -8.82
CA MET A 160 8.22 38.70 -7.83
C MET A 160 7.71 37.27 -7.62
N TYR A 161 6.38 37.07 -7.60
CA TYR A 161 5.76 35.78 -7.31
C TYR A 161 6.05 34.71 -8.39
N SER A 162 6.22 35.10 -9.66
CA SER A 162 6.53 34.17 -10.75
C SER A 162 7.97 33.63 -10.66
N GLN A 163 8.91 34.47 -10.22
CA GLN A 163 10.31 34.09 -10.08
C GLN A 163 10.53 33.19 -8.86
N GLU A 164 9.84 33.46 -7.75
CA GLU A 164 9.85 32.60 -6.57
C GLU A 164 9.18 31.24 -6.85
N LEU A 165 8.08 31.22 -7.61
CA LEU A 165 7.42 29.98 -8.02
C LEU A 165 8.30 29.14 -8.96
N PHE A 166 9.00 29.78 -9.90
CA PHE A 166 9.96 29.11 -10.78
C PHE A 166 11.15 28.56 -9.99
N GLN A 167 11.70 29.33 -9.06
CA GLN A 167 12.82 28.90 -8.22
C GLN A 167 12.42 27.76 -7.27
N LEU A 168 11.19 27.80 -6.73
CA LEU A 168 10.63 26.67 -5.97
C LEU A 168 10.46 25.43 -6.85
N SER A 169 9.95 25.58 -8.08
CA SER A 169 9.81 24.45 -9.02
C SER A 169 11.16 23.83 -9.37
N GLN A 170 12.22 24.64 -9.48
CA GLN A 170 13.58 24.18 -9.72
C GLN A 170 14.14 23.41 -8.52
N TYR A 171 13.96 23.92 -7.30
CA TYR A 171 14.36 23.18 -6.09
C TYR A 171 13.59 21.88 -5.91
N LEU A 172 12.30 21.86 -6.27
CA LEU A 172 11.48 20.66 -6.18
C LEU A 172 11.93 19.60 -7.19
N GLN A 173 12.26 20.00 -8.42
CA GLN A 173 12.86 19.12 -9.42
C GLN A 173 14.24 18.59 -9.00
N GLU A 174 15.08 19.45 -8.40
CA GLU A 174 16.40 19.05 -7.92
C GLU A 174 16.32 18.11 -6.70
N ALA A 175 15.36 18.34 -5.81
CA ALA A 175 15.05 17.45 -4.69
C ALA A 175 14.57 16.08 -5.19
N LEU A 176 13.67 16.05 -6.18
CA LEU A 176 13.19 14.81 -6.79
C LEU A 176 14.32 14.04 -7.49
N HIS A 177 15.22 14.73 -8.20
CA HIS A 177 16.37 14.08 -8.83
C HIS A 177 17.35 13.50 -7.81
N ARG A 178 17.60 14.22 -6.70
CA ARG A 178 18.41 13.71 -5.58
C ARG A 178 17.75 12.51 -4.91
N GLU A 179 16.44 12.54 -4.73
CA GLU A 179 15.67 11.43 -4.17
C GLU A 179 15.80 10.18 -5.05
N GLN A 180 15.58 10.29 -6.36
CA GLN A 180 15.77 9.18 -7.31
C GLN A 180 17.21 8.62 -7.28
N MET A 181 18.22 9.48 -7.17
CA MET A 181 19.61 9.04 -7.05
C MET A 181 19.86 8.29 -5.74
N LEU A 182 19.28 8.75 -4.63
CA LEU A 182 19.38 8.08 -3.34
C LEU A 182 18.65 6.73 -3.35
N GLU A 183 17.47 6.65 -3.96
CA GLU A 183 16.74 5.40 -4.17
C GLU A 183 17.56 4.40 -5.00
N GLN A 184 18.17 4.85 -6.09
CA GLN A 184 19.02 3.99 -6.92
C GLN A 184 20.28 3.52 -6.18
N LYS A 185 20.89 4.40 -5.38
CA LYS A 185 22.03 4.04 -4.51
C LYS A 185 21.62 3.05 -3.43
N LEU A 186 20.46 3.24 -2.81
CA LEU A 186 19.91 2.33 -1.81
C LEU A 186 19.61 0.96 -2.41
N ALA A 187 18.99 0.92 -3.60
CA ALA A 187 18.74 -0.34 -4.33
C ALA A 187 20.03 -1.08 -4.69
N THR A 188 21.08 -0.34 -5.07
CA THR A 188 22.40 -0.93 -5.35
C THR A 188 23.05 -1.47 -4.08
N LEU A 189 22.99 -0.73 -2.98
CA LEU A 189 23.52 -1.16 -1.67
C LEU A 189 22.76 -2.39 -1.14
N GLN A 190 21.43 -2.43 -1.28
CA GLN A 190 20.62 -3.59 -0.89
C GLN A 190 21.00 -4.83 -1.69
N ARG A 191 21.23 -4.69 -3.00
CA ARG A 191 21.69 -5.80 -3.84
C ARG A 191 23.07 -6.29 -3.44
N LEU A 192 24.02 -5.38 -3.22
CA LEU A 192 25.37 -5.72 -2.78
C LEU A 192 25.36 -6.41 -1.41
N LEU A 193 24.52 -5.93 -0.48
CA LEU A 193 24.34 -6.55 0.83
C LEU A 193 23.81 -7.98 0.68
N ALA A 194 22.76 -8.17 -0.13
CA ALA A 194 22.19 -9.49 -0.38
C ALA A 194 23.22 -10.46 -0.99
N THR A 195 23.97 -10.02 -2.01
CA THR A 195 25.01 -10.86 -2.64
C THR A 195 26.16 -11.18 -1.68
N THR A 196 26.51 -10.23 -0.79
CA THR A 196 27.56 -10.47 0.21
C THR A 196 27.09 -11.42 1.29
N GLN A 197 25.83 -11.29 1.71
CA GLN A 197 25.20 -12.20 2.66
C GLN A 197 25.16 -13.63 2.09
N GLU A 198 24.67 -13.81 0.87
CA GLU A 198 24.62 -15.12 0.21
C GLU A 198 26.02 -15.74 0.07
N ALA A 199 27.02 -14.95 -0.33
CA ALA A 199 28.40 -15.42 -0.39
C ALA A 199 28.95 -15.81 1.00
N SER A 200 28.60 -15.05 2.05
CA SER A 200 29.02 -15.38 3.41
C SER A 200 28.35 -16.65 3.93
N GLU A 201 27.05 -16.82 3.71
CA GLU A 201 26.29 -18.01 4.11
C GLU A 201 26.83 -19.26 3.41
N SER A 202 27.10 -19.16 2.10
CA SER A 202 27.76 -20.22 1.33
C SER A 202 29.15 -20.58 1.88
N SER A 203 29.95 -19.56 2.23
CA SER A 203 31.27 -19.78 2.82
C SER A 203 31.22 -20.43 4.20
N TRP A 204 30.28 -20.02 5.06
CA TRP A 204 30.06 -20.65 6.38
C TRP A 204 29.58 -22.09 6.23
N GLN A 205 28.70 -22.36 5.27
CA GLN A 205 28.22 -23.71 4.98
C GLN A 205 29.36 -24.62 4.52
N ALA A 206 30.24 -24.14 3.64
CA ALA A 206 31.41 -24.90 3.20
C ALA A 206 32.37 -25.26 4.36
N LEU A 207 32.58 -24.34 5.30
CA LEU A 207 33.37 -24.57 6.52
C LEU A 207 32.77 -25.66 7.41
N ILE A 208 31.44 -25.63 7.60
CA ILE A 208 30.73 -26.66 8.38
C ILE A 208 30.85 -28.03 7.69
N ASP A 209 30.72 -28.06 6.36
CA ASP A 209 30.84 -29.29 5.59
C ASP A 209 32.27 -29.85 5.62
N GLU A 210 33.30 -28.99 5.63
CA GLU A 210 34.70 -29.38 5.83
C GLU A 210 34.94 -29.96 7.22
N ASP A 211 34.46 -29.32 8.28
CA ASP A 211 34.59 -29.83 9.66
C ASP A 211 33.90 -31.19 9.84
N ARG A 212 32.74 -31.37 9.19
CA ARG A 212 32.03 -32.65 9.15
C ARG A 212 32.83 -33.73 8.41
N LEU A 213 33.52 -33.38 7.34
CA LEU A 213 34.41 -34.28 6.60
C LEU A 213 35.63 -34.66 7.43
N LEU A 214 36.25 -33.70 8.11
CA LEU A 214 37.40 -33.93 9.00
C LEU A 214 37.03 -34.86 10.16
N SER A 215 35.90 -34.59 10.83
CA SER A 215 35.36 -35.46 11.87
C SER A 215 35.13 -36.89 11.37
N ARG A 216 34.60 -37.03 10.15
CA ARG A 216 34.40 -38.35 9.52
C ARG A 216 35.72 -39.06 9.21
N LEU A 217 36.73 -38.33 8.72
CA LEU A 217 38.07 -38.85 8.46
C LEU A 217 38.75 -39.32 9.75
N GLU A 218 38.61 -38.59 10.85
CA GLU A 218 39.15 -38.97 12.16
C GLU A 218 38.52 -40.26 12.68
N VAL A 219 37.20 -40.40 12.54
CA VAL A 219 36.48 -41.65 12.88
C VAL A 219 36.95 -42.80 11.99
N MET A 220 37.06 -42.60 10.68
CA MET A 220 37.57 -43.64 9.77
C MET A 220 39.02 -44.03 10.07
N GLY A 221 39.88 -43.06 10.44
CA GLY A 221 41.25 -43.31 10.86
C GLY A 221 41.32 -44.13 12.16
N SER A 222 40.47 -43.79 13.13
CA SER A 222 40.35 -44.53 14.38
C SER A 222 39.82 -45.96 14.17
N GLN A 223 38.83 -46.13 13.28
CA GLN A 223 38.30 -47.44 12.89
C GLN A 223 39.36 -48.30 12.19
N LEU A 224 40.10 -47.74 11.23
CA LEU A 224 41.22 -48.44 10.56
C LEU A 224 42.30 -48.86 11.56
N GLN A 225 42.63 -47.99 12.52
CA GLN A 225 43.61 -48.30 13.55
C GLN A 225 43.12 -49.41 14.50
N ALA A 226 41.84 -49.43 14.84
CA ALA A 226 41.22 -50.51 15.60
C ALA A 226 41.23 -51.83 14.81
N TYR A 227 40.82 -51.82 13.54
CA TYR A 227 40.85 -53.00 12.66
C TYR A 227 42.24 -53.59 12.48
N SER A 228 43.26 -52.73 12.38
CA SER A 228 44.65 -53.18 12.28
C SER A 228 45.13 -53.96 13.51
N LYS A 229 44.49 -53.77 14.67
CA LYS A 229 44.89 -54.37 15.95
C LYS A 229 44.04 -55.56 16.38
N SER A 230 42.85 -55.77 15.83
CA SER A 230 41.87 -56.74 16.37
C SER A 230 41.23 -57.72 15.39
N GLN A 231 41.62 -57.75 14.11
CA GLN A 231 40.90 -58.59 13.13
C GLN A 231 41.25 -60.09 13.24
N THR A 232 40.22 -60.86 13.63
CA THR A 232 40.12 -62.30 13.33
C THR A 232 39.18 -62.46 12.13
N GLU A 233 39.41 -63.47 11.27
CA GLU A 233 38.62 -63.72 10.05
C GLU A 233 37.11 -63.84 10.34
N GLU A 234 36.75 -64.39 11.50
CA GLU A 234 35.38 -64.50 12.01
C GLU A 234 34.77 -63.14 12.40
N GLY A 235 35.58 -62.20 12.91
CA GLY A 235 35.16 -60.84 13.22
C GLY A 235 34.82 -60.05 11.96
N ILE A 236 35.65 -60.16 10.93
CA ILE A 236 35.42 -59.53 9.61
C ILE A 236 34.12 -60.05 9.00
N ARG A 237 33.86 -61.37 9.11
CA ARG A 237 32.65 -61.98 8.55
C ARG A 237 31.37 -61.49 9.23
N LYS A 238 31.38 -61.35 10.56
CA LYS A 238 30.22 -60.82 11.33
C LYS A 238 29.96 -59.35 11.03
N GLU A 239 31.03 -58.58 10.88
CA GLU A 239 30.92 -57.16 10.58
C GLU A 239 30.47 -56.88 9.16
N LEU A 240 30.89 -57.70 8.20
CA LEU A 240 30.36 -57.68 6.83
C LEU A 240 28.85 -57.97 6.81
N LEU A 241 28.39 -58.94 7.60
CA LEU A 241 26.96 -59.25 7.74
C LEU A 241 26.19 -58.08 8.37
N ALA A 242 26.74 -57.47 9.43
CA ALA A 242 26.13 -56.31 10.08
C ALA A 242 26.04 -55.10 9.13
N LEU A 243 27.11 -54.80 8.38
CA LEU A 243 27.13 -53.73 7.38
C LEU A 243 26.14 -53.98 6.23
N GLN A 244 25.94 -55.25 5.86
CA GLN A 244 24.98 -55.64 4.83
C GLN A 244 23.53 -55.50 5.31
N GLU A 245 23.25 -55.81 6.58
CA GLU A 245 21.97 -55.60 7.23
C GLU A 245 21.68 -54.10 7.42
N ASP A 246 22.66 -53.32 7.90
CA ASP A 246 22.55 -51.87 8.02
C ASP A 246 22.29 -51.21 6.67
N LYS A 247 23.04 -51.60 5.62
CA LYS A 247 22.79 -51.13 4.25
C LYS A 247 21.35 -51.41 3.82
N HIS A 248 20.84 -52.61 4.07
CA HIS A 248 19.47 -52.97 3.73
C HIS A 248 18.44 -52.14 4.52
N ASN A 249 18.71 -51.89 5.80
CA ASN A 249 17.85 -51.08 6.67
C ASN A 249 17.82 -49.60 6.22
N TYR A 250 18.98 -49.02 5.90
CA TYR A 250 19.06 -47.66 5.35
C TYR A 250 18.33 -47.56 4.01
N GLU A 251 18.53 -48.51 3.11
CA GLU A 251 17.86 -48.53 1.81
C GLU A 251 16.33 -48.64 1.95
N THR A 252 15.86 -49.49 2.85
CA THR A 252 14.42 -49.66 3.12
C THR A 252 13.82 -48.41 3.73
N THR A 253 14.48 -47.84 4.74
CA THR A 253 14.02 -46.61 5.41
C THR A 253 13.99 -45.43 4.44
N ALA A 254 15.01 -45.27 3.60
CA ALA A 254 15.07 -44.21 2.59
C ALA A 254 13.97 -44.38 1.51
N LYS A 255 13.70 -45.62 1.08
CA LYS A 255 12.60 -45.92 0.15
C LYS A 255 11.24 -45.61 0.77
N GLU A 256 11.04 -45.94 2.04
CA GLU A 256 9.80 -45.63 2.75
C GLU A 256 9.60 -44.13 2.99
N SER A 257 10.66 -43.40 3.35
CA SER A 257 10.58 -41.94 3.47
C SER A 257 10.26 -41.28 2.13
N LEU A 258 10.87 -41.74 1.03
CA LEU A 258 10.58 -41.21 -0.31
C LEU A 258 9.14 -41.50 -0.73
N ARG A 259 8.63 -42.71 -0.45
CA ARG A 259 7.22 -43.05 -0.69
C ARG A 259 6.26 -42.17 0.10
N ARG A 260 6.59 -41.86 1.37
CA ARG A 260 5.78 -40.98 2.22
C ARG A 260 5.73 -39.56 1.65
N VAL A 261 6.87 -39.00 1.28
CA VAL A 261 6.95 -37.66 0.67
C VAL A 261 6.21 -37.61 -0.67
N LEU A 262 6.31 -38.67 -1.48
CA LEU A 262 5.56 -38.75 -2.74
C LEU A 262 4.05 -38.78 -2.50
N GLN A 263 3.59 -39.54 -1.50
CA GLN A 263 2.17 -39.58 -1.14
C GLN A 263 1.68 -38.23 -0.62
N GLU A 264 2.46 -37.55 0.21
CA GLU A 264 2.18 -36.19 0.68
C GLU A 264 2.10 -35.20 -0.50
N LYS A 265 3.04 -35.29 -1.45
CA LYS A 265 3.02 -34.47 -2.68
C LYS A 265 1.73 -34.68 -3.47
N ILE A 266 1.33 -35.93 -3.68
CA ILE A 266 0.09 -36.26 -4.40
C ILE A 266 -1.12 -35.66 -3.68
N GLU A 267 -1.17 -35.75 -2.35
CA GLU A 267 -2.29 -35.21 -1.59
C GLU A 267 -2.35 -33.68 -1.60
N VAL A 268 -1.19 -33.01 -1.56
CA VAL A 268 -1.11 -31.55 -1.72
C VAL A 268 -1.57 -31.13 -3.11
N VAL A 269 -1.15 -31.82 -4.17
CA VAL A 269 -1.60 -31.55 -5.55
C VAL A 269 -3.12 -31.75 -5.68
N ARG A 270 -3.68 -32.79 -5.06
CA ARG A 270 -5.12 -33.00 -5.04
C ARG A 270 -5.85 -31.85 -4.31
N LYS A 271 -5.32 -31.38 -3.18
CA LYS A 271 -5.88 -30.23 -2.45
C LYS A 271 -5.76 -28.93 -3.25
N LEU A 272 -4.64 -28.73 -3.96
CA LEU A 272 -4.42 -27.58 -4.82
C LEU A 272 -5.50 -27.51 -5.91
N SER A 273 -5.68 -28.59 -6.68
CA SER A 273 -6.73 -28.66 -7.72
C SER A 273 -8.15 -28.49 -7.17
N GLU A 274 -8.40 -28.88 -5.92
CA GLU A 274 -9.67 -28.63 -5.25
C GLU A 274 -9.88 -27.15 -4.92
N VAL A 275 -8.84 -26.48 -4.42
CA VAL A 275 -8.85 -25.04 -4.16
C VAL A 275 -8.96 -24.24 -5.46
N GLU A 276 -8.22 -24.59 -6.51
CA GLU A 276 -8.28 -23.93 -7.82
C GLU A 276 -9.69 -23.96 -8.42
N ARG A 277 -10.35 -25.11 -8.37
CA ARG A 277 -11.75 -25.22 -8.82
C ARG A 277 -12.70 -24.37 -7.97
N SER A 278 -12.49 -24.34 -6.65
CA SER A 278 -13.30 -23.50 -5.77
C SER A 278 -13.07 -22.01 -6.05
N LEU A 279 -11.83 -21.62 -6.35
CA LEU A 279 -11.46 -20.26 -6.72
C LEU A 279 -12.15 -19.86 -8.02
N SER A 280 -12.03 -20.67 -9.08
CA SER A 280 -12.72 -20.45 -10.35
C SER A 280 -14.24 -20.29 -10.17
N ASN A 281 -14.89 -21.14 -9.38
CA ASN A 281 -16.31 -20.98 -9.08
C ASN A 281 -16.62 -19.64 -8.38
N THR A 282 -15.79 -19.23 -7.41
CA THR A 282 -16.00 -17.95 -6.70
C THR A 282 -15.68 -16.72 -7.54
N GLU A 283 -14.81 -16.87 -8.54
CA GLU A 283 -14.51 -15.85 -9.55
C GLU A 283 -15.70 -15.68 -10.50
N ASP A 284 -16.29 -16.77 -10.99
CA ASP A 284 -17.52 -16.75 -11.80
C ASP A 284 -18.70 -16.14 -11.04
N GLU A 285 -18.84 -16.43 -9.75
CA GLU A 285 -19.84 -15.76 -8.91
C GLU A 285 -19.55 -14.25 -8.75
N CYS A 286 -18.27 -13.85 -8.66
CA CYS A 286 -17.91 -12.42 -8.60
C CYS A 286 -18.27 -11.71 -9.90
N THR A 287 -17.93 -12.29 -11.05
CA THR A 287 -18.22 -11.69 -12.36
C THR A 287 -19.73 -11.56 -12.54
N HIS A 288 -20.50 -12.60 -12.21
CA HIS A 288 -21.96 -12.54 -12.29
C HIS A 288 -22.58 -11.45 -11.38
N LEU A 289 -22.14 -11.35 -10.12
CA LEU A 289 -22.61 -10.32 -9.20
C LEU A 289 -22.23 -8.91 -9.67
N LYS A 290 -21.05 -8.76 -10.26
CA LYS A 290 -20.59 -7.49 -10.83
C LYS A 290 -21.47 -7.07 -12.01
N GLU A 291 -21.76 -7.97 -12.93
CA GLU A 291 -22.66 -7.70 -14.06
C GLU A 291 -24.08 -7.34 -13.60
N MET A 292 -24.59 -8.05 -12.59
CA MET A 292 -25.88 -7.72 -11.96
C MET A 292 -25.88 -6.32 -11.35
N SER A 293 -24.81 -5.96 -10.63
CA SER A 293 -24.65 -4.64 -10.03
C SER A 293 -24.58 -3.55 -11.11
N GLU A 294 -23.79 -3.77 -12.17
CA GLU A 294 -23.67 -2.83 -13.29
C GLU A 294 -25.01 -2.61 -14.00
N ARG A 295 -25.76 -3.69 -14.25
CA ARG A 295 -27.13 -3.59 -14.80
C ARG A 295 -28.05 -2.77 -13.92
N SER A 296 -28.07 -3.03 -12.60
CA SER A 296 -28.89 -2.26 -11.66
C SER A 296 -28.47 -0.78 -11.57
N GLN A 297 -27.17 -0.49 -11.70
CA GLN A 297 -26.66 0.87 -11.70
C GLN A 297 -27.06 1.62 -12.97
N GLU A 298 -27.11 0.94 -14.11
CA GLU A 298 -27.57 1.52 -15.36
C GLU A 298 -29.08 1.81 -15.32
N GLU A 299 -29.88 0.91 -14.79
CA GLU A 299 -31.32 1.15 -14.56
C GLU A 299 -31.56 2.38 -13.67
N LEU A 300 -30.76 2.54 -12.60
CA LEU A 300 -30.81 3.73 -11.74
C LEU A 300 -30.39 5.01 -12.47
N ARG A 301 -29.36 4.95 -13.35
CA ARG A 301 -28.98 6.09 -14.20
C ARG A 301 -30.10 6.47 -15.15
N GLU A 302 -30.71 5.50 -15.83
CA GLU A 302 -31.83 5.77 -16.72
C GLU A 302 -33.00 6.41 -15.98
N LEU A 303 -33.32 5.92 -14.77
CA LEU A 303 -34.38 6.50 -13.94
C LEU A 303 -34.04 7.93 -13.51
N ALA A 304 -32.79 8.19 -13.12
CA ALA A 304 -32.32 9.53 -12.79
C ALA A 304 -32.39 10.48 -14.00
N ASN A 305 -32.05 10.00 -15.20
CA ASN A 305 -32.17 10.76 -16.45
C ASN A 305 -33.63 11.09 -16.76
N LYS A 306 -34.55 10.12 -16.61
CA LYS A 306 -36.00 10.35 -16.76
C LYS A 306 -36.52 11.37 -15.75
N TYR A 307 -36.08 11.28 -14.49
CA TYR A 307 -36.44 12.25 -13.45
C TYR A 307 -35.93 13.66 -13.79
N ASN A 308 -34.67 13.80 -14.21
CA ASN A 308 -34.10 15.09 -14.61
C ASN A 308 -34.83 15.69 -15.82
N ALA A 309 -35.22 14.87 -16.80
CA ALA A 309 -36.02 15.32 -17.93
C ALA A 309 -37.38 15.87 -17.47
N ALA A 310 -38.08 15.17 -16.57
CA ALA A 310 -39.35 15.62 -16.00
C ALA A 310 -39.18 16.92 -15.18
N VAL A 311 -38.09 17.06 -14.42
CA VAL A 311 -37.78 18.31 -13.69
C VAL A 311 -37.56 19.48 -14.63
N ASN A 312 -36.86 19.27 -15.75
CA ASN A 312 -36.68 20.30 -16.77
C ASN A 312 -38.01 20.69 -17.42
N GLU A 313 -38.88 19.73 -17.72
CA GLU A 313 -40.22 20.00 -18.26
C GLU A 313 -41.08 20.80 -17.28
N ILE A 314 -41.06 20.43 -15.98
CA ILE A 314 -41.73 21.20 -14.92
C ILE A 314 -41.19 22.64 -14.87
N LYS A 315 -39.87 22.82 -15.00
CA LYS A 315 -39.25 24.14 -15.02
C LYS A 315 -39.72 24.97 -16.22
N GLU A 316 -39.73 24.40 -17.42
CA GLU A 316 -40.24 25.07 -18.61
C GLU A 316 -41.71 25.47 -18.49
N LEU A 317 -42.55 24.59 -17.93
CA LEU A 317 -43.95 24.89 -17.66
C LEU A 317 -44.09 26.00 -16.61
N THR A 318 -43.27 25.97 -15.57
CA THR A 318 -43.23 27.02 -14.53
C THR A 318 -42.86 28.37 -15.12
N ASP A 319 -41.87 28.42 -16.01
CA ASP A 319 -41.44 29.66 -16.67
C ASP A 319 -42.53 30.19 -17.63
N LYS A 320 -43.24 29.29 -18.34
CA LYS A 320 -44.41 29.65 -19.16
C LYS A 320 -45.55 30.23 -18.34
N ILE A 321 -45.83 29.65 -17.16
CA ILE A 321 -46.85 30.15 -16.23
C ILE A 321 -46.46 31.55 -15.75
N LYS A 322 -45.23 31.76 -15.28
CA LYS A 322 -44.76 33.10 -14.86
C LYS A 322 -44.85 34.13 -15.98
N ALA A 323 -44.49 33.77 -17.21
CA ALA A 323 -44.62 34.67 -18.35
C ALA A 323 -46.10 34.98 -18.71
N ALA A 324 -47.02 34.03 -18.48
CA ALA A 324 -48.45 34.27 -18.62
C ALA A 324 -49.01 35.16 -17.51
N GLU A 325 -48.60 34.93 -16.26
CA GLU A 325 -48.95 35.75 -15.09
C GLU A 325 -48.48 37.19 -15.26
N GLY A 326 -47.23 37.41 -15.69
CA GLY A 326 -46.71 38.76 -15.95
C GLY A 326 -47.49 39.49 -17.05
N ARG A 327 -47.85 38.81 -18.13
CA ARG A 327 -48.71 39.39 -19.19
C ARG A 327 -50.11 39.72 -18.68
N GLN A 328 -50.69 38.85 -17.85
CA GLN A 328 -51.99 39.11 -17.23
C GLN A 328 -51.91 40.33 -16.32
N GLU A 329 -50.85 40.46 -15.52
CA GLU A 329 -50.62 41.60 -14.64
C GLU A 329 -50.49 42.90 -15.45
N GLU A 330 -49.70 42.92 -16.53
CA GLU A 330 -49.60 44.07 -17.45
C GLU A 330 -50.94 44.46 -18.07
N LEU A 331 -51.77 43.49 -18.47
CA LEU A 331 -53.11 43.75 -19.01
C LEU A 331 -54.04 44.32 -17.95
N THR A 332 -54.00 43.79 -16.72
CA THR A 332 -54.80 44.32 -15.61
C THR A 332 -54.38 45.74 -15.22
N GLN A 333 -53.08 46.05 -15.23
CA GLN A 333 -52.58 47.39 -14.97
C GLN A 333 -53.01 48.37 -16.07
N ARG A 334 -52.90 47.98 -17.35
CA ARG A 334 -53.41 48.79 -18.47
C ARG A 334 -54.91 49.02 -18.38
N GLY A 335 -55.69 47.98 -18.10
CA GLY A 335 -57.13 48.11 -17.90
C GLY A 335 -57.47 49.05 -16.72
N ALA A 336 -56.69 49.02 -15.64
CA ALA A 336 -56.85 49.92 -14.51
C ALA A 336 -56.48 51.38 -14.85
N THR A 337 -55.44 51.61 -15.66
CA THR A 337 -55.08 52.97 -16.12
C THR A 337 -56.12 53.53 -17.07
N GLU A 338 -56.55 52.75 -18.06
CA GLU A 338 -57.62 53.13 -19.00
C GLU A 338 -58.93 53.43 -18.25
N LYS A 339 -59.29 52.58 -17.28
CA LYS A 339 -60.47 52.83 -16.42
C LYS A 339 -60.35 54.15 -15.68
N ARG A 340 -59.19 54.44 -15.07
CA ARG A 340 -58.95 55.70 -14.34
C ARG A 340 -59.01 56.92 -15.25
N GLU A 341 -58.47 56.82 -16.47
CA GLU A 341 -58.56 57.90 -17.47
C GLU A 341 -60.00 58.17 -17.88
N LEU A 342 -60.79 57.11 -18.09
CA LEU A 342 -62.21 57.24 -18.39
C LEU A 342 -63.00 57.82 -17.21
N GLU A 343 -62.70 57.40 -15.97
CA GLU A 343 -63.29 57.96 -14.74
C GLU A 343 -63.02 59.48 -14.65
N LEU A 344 -61.77 59.93 -14.84
CA LEU A 344 -61.43 61.36 -14.88
C LEU A 344 -62.15 62.12 -16.00
N ARG A 345 -62.32 61.49 -17.17
CA ARG A 345 -63.03 62.12 -18.29
C ARG A 345 -64.53 62.25 -18.03
N ILE A 346 -65.12 61.30 -17.32
CA ILE A 346 -66.51 61.39 -16.85
C ILE A 346 -66.63 62.55 -15.86
N GLU A 347 -65.75 62.63 -14.85
CA GLU A 347 -65.74 63.74 -13.87
C GLU A 347 -65.65 65.12 -14.56
N GLU A 348 -64.75 65.29 -15.55
CA GLU A 348 -64.63 66.55 -16.31
C GLU A 348 -65.91 66.89 -17.09
N MET A 349 -66.62 65.88 -17.60
CA MET A 349 -67.88 66.08 -18.30
C MET A 349 -69.02 66.41 -17.33
N GLU A 350 -69.05 65.78 -16.15
CA GLU A 350 -69.98 66.09 -15.07
C GLU A 350 -69.78 67.52 -14.55
N GLU A 351 -68.54 68.00 -14.39
CA GLU A 351 -68.27 69.40 -14.04
C GLU A 351 -68.81 70.37 -15.10
N LYS A 352 -68.59 70.08 -16.39
CA LYS A 352 -69.15 70.88 -17.49
C LYS A 352 -70.67 70.86 -17.49
N GLU A 353 -71.27 69.70 -17.24
CA GLU A 353 -72.71 69.56 -17.09
C GLU A 353 -73.22 70.44 -15.94
N GLN A 354 -72.58 70.40 -14.77
CA GLN A 354 -72.93 71.25 -13.63
C GLN A 354 -72.81 72.74 -13.95
N VAL A 355 -71.75 73.17 -14.64
CA VAL A 355 -71.58 74.57 -15.06
C VAL A 355 -72.67 75.00 -16.04
N LEU A 356 -72.99 74.15 -17.02
CA LEU A 356 -74.08 74.41 -17.96
C LEU A 356 -75.43 74.45 -17.26
N GLN A 357 -75.67 73.55 -16.31
CA GLN A 357 -76.87 73.50 -15.49
C GLN A 357 -77.03 74.78 -14.66
N ALA A 358 -75.97 75.21 -13.96
CA ALA A 358 -75.96 76.48 -13.22
C ALA A 358 -76.21 77.69 -14.14
N ARG A 359 -75.70 77.66 -15.37
CA ARG A 359 -75.97 78.70 -16.38
C ARG A 359 -77.42 78.69 -16.87
N ILE A 360 -78.01 77.51 -17.06
CA ILE A 360 -79.44 77.37 -17.38
C ILE A 360 -80.27 77.96 -16.25
N GLU A 361 -79.96 77.61 -14.99
CA GLU A 361 -80.65 78.15 -13.80
C GLU A 361 -80.52 79.67 -13.70
N ALA A 362 -79.33 80.23 -13.93
CA ALA A 362 -79.13 81.69 -13.95
C ALA A 362 -79.95 82.37 -15.06
N LEU A 363 -79.95 81.81 -16.28
CA LEU A 363 -80.74 82.32 -17.39
C LEU A 363 -82.25 82.18 -17.13
N GLN A 364 -82.69 81.10 -16.47
CA GLN A 364 -84.08 80.93 -16.05
C GLN A 364 -84.47 82.01 -15.04
N ALA A 365 -83.63 82.26 -14.02
CA ALA A 365 -83.86 83.33 -13.06
C ALA A 365 -83.92 84.73 -13.72
N ASP A 366 -83.03 85.01 -14.67
CA ASP A 366 -83.08 86.25 -15.46
C ASP A 366 -84.36 86.33 -16.30
N ASN A 367 -84.77 85.23 -16.94
CA ASN A 367 -86.01 85.18 -17.71
C ASN A 367 -87.23 85.42 -16.82
N ASP A 368 -87.27 84.78 -15.65
CA ASP A 368 -88.30 84.97 -14.64
C ASP A 368 -88.34 86.42 -14.16
N PHE A 369 -87.19 87.06 -13.91
CA PHE A 369 -87.12 88.48 -13.58
C PHE A 369 -87.64 89.37 -14.72
N THR A 370 -87.31 89.05 -15.97
CA THR A 370 -87.85 89.77 -17.13
C THR A 370 -89.35 89.53 -17.32
N ASN A 371 -89.83 88.32 -17.05
CA ASN A 371 -91.24 87.96 -17.11
C ASN A 371 -92.02 88.63 -15.97
N GLU A 372 -91.47 88.73 -14.76
CA GLU A 372 -92.06 89.50 -13.66
C GLU A 372 -92.09 91.00 -14.00
N ARG A 373 -91.04 91.55 -14.61
CA ARG A 373 -91.05 92.93 -15.13
C ARG A 373 -92.08 93.13 -16.24
N LEU A 374 -92.20 92.17 -17.16
CA LEU A 374 -93.22 92.16 -18.22
C LEU A 374 -94.63 92.02 -17.63
N ALA A 375 -94.82 91.18 -16.61
CA ALA A 375 -96.07 91.01 -15.89
C ALA A 375 -96.42 92.26 -15.07
N ALA A 376 -95.44 92.94 -14.47
CA ALA A 376 -95.63 94.22 -13.80
C ALA A 376 -95.99 95.34 -14.79
N LEU A 377 -95.48 95.30 -16.02
CA LEU A 377 -95.88 96.19 -17.12
C LEU A 377 -97.23 95.80 -17.75
N GLN A 378 -97.60 94.53 -17.74
CA GLN A 378 -98.92 94.01 -18.16
C GLN A 378 -99.97 94.12 -17.04
N GLY A 379 -99.56 94.39 -15.80
CA GLY A 379 -100.40 94.62 -14.63
C GLY A 379 -101.27 95.89 -14.70
N THR A 380 -101.11 96.70 -15.74
CA THR A 380 -102.07 97.76 -16.11
C THR A 380 -103.15 97.32 -17.11
N HIS A 381 -103.24 96.03 -17.47
CA HIS A 381 -104.28 95.57 -18.40
C HIS A 381 -104.74 94.10 -18.18
N MET A 382 -105.92 93.94 -17.54
CA MET A 382 -106.88 92.80 -17.59
C MET A 382 -106.41 91.41 -17.07
N HIS A 383 -106.98 90.84 -16.00
CA HIS A 383 -108.25 90.07 -15.87
C HIS A 383 -108.40 88.77 -16.71
N THR A 384 -108.47 87.63 -15.97
CA THR A 384 -109.33 86.43 -16.12
C THR A 384 -108.77 85.06 -16.57
N HIS A 385 -109.21 84.04 -15.80
CA HIS A 385 -109.45 82.59 -16.04
C HIS A 385 -108.29 81.56 -16.04
N THR A 386 -108.19 80.60 -15.09
CA THR A 386 -108.85 79.27 -14.80
C THR A 386 -108.30 78.02 -15.52
N ARG A 387 -107.70 77.13 -14.70
CA ARG A 387 -107.67 75.62 -14.65
C ARG A 387 -107.50 74.71 -15.89
N ILE A 388 -106.89 73.55 -15.58
CA ILE A 388 -106.99 72.13 -16.07
C ILE A 388 -105.57 71.66 -16.47
N GLY A 389 -104.94 70.61 -15.93
CA GLY A 389 -105.38 69.25 -15.55
C GLY A 389 -104.94 68.24 -16.63
N LEU A 390 -104.51 67.02 -16.24
CA LEU A 390 -104.10 65.83 -17.05
C LEU A 390 -102.57 65.61 -17.17
N SER A 391 -101.99 64.42 -17.35
CA SER A 391 -102.10 63.08 -16.71
C SER A 391 -101.14 62.13 -17.47
N HIS A 392 -100.31 61.36 -16.74
CA HIS A 392 -99.91 59.96 -17.03
C HIS A 392 -98.80 59.62 -18.09
N PRO A 393 -98.25 58.36 -18.10
CA PRO A 393 -96.80 58.03 -18.01
C PRO A 393 -96.27 57.13 -19.19
N LEU A 394 -95.31 56.20 -18.94
CA LEU A 394 -94.81 55.06 -19.77
C LEU A 394 -93.51 55.32 -20.56
N LEU A 395 -92.60 54.39 -20.93
CA LEU A 395 -92.33 52.95 -20.73
C LEU A 395 -90.98 52.62 -21.44
N HIS A 396 -90.41 51.44 -21.11
CA HIS A 396 -89.60 50.54 -21.98
C HIS A 396 -88.12 50.89 -22.28
N SER A 397 -87.13 50.04 -21.94
CA SER A 397 -86.81 48.65 -22.38
C SER A 397 -85.95 48.61 -23.65
N PHE A 398 -84.75 48.02 -23.61
CA PHE A 398 -84.49 46.69 -24.20
C PHE A 398 -83.04 46.21 -24.03
N VAL A 399 -82.96 44.88 -23.92
CA VAL A 399 -81.83 43.95 -23.87
C VAL A 399 -81.14 43.80 -25.23
N CYS A 400 -79.86 43.42 -25.28
CA CYS A 400 -79.42 42.40 -26.25
C CYS A 400 -78.16 41.62 -25.81
N VAL A 401 -78.18 40.33 -26.17
CA VAL A 401 -77.27 39.19 -25.93
C VAL A 401 -76.41 38.97 -27.17
N PHE A 402 -75.23 38.31 -27.07
CA PHE A 402 -74.75 37.36 -28.10
C PHE A 402 -73.69 36.36 -27.55
N VAL A 403 -73.59 35.21 -28.23
CA VAL A 403 -73.10 33.86 -27.82
C VAL A 403 -71.90 33.38 -28.67
N SER A 404 -71.13 32.38 -28.19
CA SER A 404 -70.59 31.15 -28.89
C SER A 404 -69.11 30.86 -28.55
N THR A 405 -68.50 29.65 -28.45
CA THR A 405 -68.82 28.19 -28.49
C THR A 405 -67.49 27.38 -28.29
N GLY A 406 -67.51 26.13 -27.76
CA GLY A 406 -66.53 25.06 -28.10
C GLY A 406 -66.07 24.07 -27.00
N ASN A 407 -66.39 22.76 -27.14
CA ASN A 407 -66.07 21.55 -26.29
C ASN A 407 -64.66 20.95 -26.61
N GLN A 408 -64.04 19.95 -25.93
CA GLN A 408 -64.47 18.61 -25.44
C GLN A 408 -63.35 17.85 -24.63
N MET A 409 -63.69 16.81 -23.84
CA MET A 409 -62.80 15.92 -23.03
C MET A 409 -62.98 14.40 -23.35
N ASP A 410 -61.97 13.59 -22.94
CA ASP A 410 -61.93 12.18 -22.41
C ASP A 410 -61.66 10.88 -23.26
N ALA A 411 -60.56 10.18 -22.86
CA ALA A 411 -60.32 8.78 -22.33
C ALA A 411 -60.62 7.40 -23.02
N LYS A 412 -59.60 6.47 -22.88
CA LYS A 412 -59.55 4.96 -22.78
C LYS A 412 -59.78 4.05 -24.03
N GLU A 413 -59.31 2.77 -24.23
CA GLU A 413 -58.74 1.62 -23.45
C GLU A 413 -58.15 0.47 -24.37
N SER A 414 -57.42 -0.53 -23.79
CA SER A 414 -57.19 -2.01 -24.14
C SER A 414 -56.54 -2.49 -25.48
N ASP A 415 -55.75 -3.58 -25.66
CA ASP A 415 -55.70 -5.02 -25.21
C ASP A 415 -54.25 -5.64 -25.38
N MET A 416 -53.67 -6.50 -24.50
CA MET A 416 -53.67 -8.02 -24.39
C MET A 416 -53.26 -8.77 -25.69
N SER A 417 -52.52 -9.89 -25.81
CA SER A 417 -51.66 -10.82 -25.01
C SER A 417 -51.12 -11.88 -26.02
N ASP A 418 -49.99 -12.58 -25.76
CA ASP A 418 -49.85 -14.06 -25.87
C ASP A 418 -48.42 -14.62 -25.88
N THR A 419 -48.32 -15.76 -25.20
CA THR A 419 -47.19 -16.66 -24.92
C THR A 419 -46.84 -17.60 -26.08
N LEU A 420 -45.57 -18.04 -26.13
CA LEU A 420 -45.09 -19.45 -26.16
C LEU A 420 -43.78 -19.62 -26.97
N SER A 421 -42.78 -20.23 -26.33
CA SER A 421 -41.68 -20.96 -26.99
C SER A 421 -42.18 -22.31 -27.54
N PRO A 422 -41.49 -22.97 -28.50
CA PRO A 422 -40.50 -23.97 -28.09
C PRO A 422 -39.29 -24.22 -29.02
N SER A 423 -38.34 -24.94 -28.43
CA SER A 423 -37.08 -25.58 -28.86
C SER A 423 -37.01 -26.28 -30.23
N LYS A 424 -35.83 -26.25 -30.90
CA LYS A 424 -34.89 -27.39 -31.08
C LYS A 424 -33.82 -27.18 -32.17
N ASP A 425 -32.58 -27.49 -31.79
CA ASP A 425 -31.49 -28.20 -32.50
C ASP A 425 -31.11 -27.88 -33.96
N ARG A 426 -29.86 -27.45 -34.18
CA ARG A 426 -28.71 -28.24 -34.70
C ARG A 426 -27.57 -27.29 -35.12
N SER A 427 -26.35 -27.50 -34.60
CA SER A 427 -25.15 -28.08 -35.29
C SER A 427 -24.62 -27.17 -36.41
N SER A 428 -23.33 -27.01 -36.67
CA SER A 428 -22.07 -27.65 -36.28
C SER A 428 -20.97 -26.81 -36.94
N ASP A 429 -19.85 -26.57 -36.27
CA ASP A 429 -18.49 -26.46 -36.83
C ASP A 429 -17.63 -25.65 -35.85
N ASP A 430 -16.79 -26.35 -35.08
CA ASP A 430 -15.38 -25.97 -35.08
C ASP A 430 -14.53 -27.18 -34.64
N THR A 431 -13.71 -27.64 -35.56
CA THR A 431 -12.69 -28.67 -35.36
C THR A 431 -11.35 -27.98 -35.42
N SER A 432 -10.61 -28.01 -34.32
CA SER A 432 -9.15 -27.89 -34.36
C SER A 432 -8.54 -28.69 -33.23
N ASP A 433 -8.03 -29.85 -33.66
CA ASP A 433 -6.77 -30.46 -33.26
C ASP A 433 -6.40 -30.48 -31.78
N GLY A 434 -6.64 -31.65 -31.19
CA GLY A 434 -5.72 -32.19 -30.22
C GLY A 434 -4.43 -32.62 -30.91
N ASN A 435 -3.30 -32.13 -30.41
CA ASN A 435 -2.05 -32.87 -30.47
C ASN A 435 -1.06 -32.41 -29.40
N MET A 436 -0.56 -33.40 -28.66
CA MET A 436 0.72 -33.48 -27.94
C MET A 436 1.01 -32.54 -26.78
N ASP A 437 0.93 -33.09 -25.57
CA ASP A 437 1.91 -32.82 -24.50
C ASP A 437 2.67 -34.13 -24.18
N GLU A 438 3.54 -34.54 -25.10
CA GLU A 438 4.66 -35.47 -24.82
C GLU A 438 5.96 -34.70 -24.48
N GLN A 439 5.85 -33.46 -24.00
CA GLN A 439 6.99 -32.53 -23.86
C GLN A 439 7.51 -32.37 -22.43
N GLU A 440 7.13 -33.24 -21.49
CA GLU A 440 7.73 -33.25 -20.13
C GLU A 440 8.62 -34.47 -19.85
N LEU A 441 8.76 -35.41 -20.80
CA LEU A 441 9.69 -36.55 -20.68
C LEU A 441 10.98 -36.40 -21.51
N ASN A 442 11.14 -35.33 -22.29
CA ASN A 442 12.22 -35.18 -23.29
C ASN A 442 13.35 -34.22 -22.86
N GLU A 443 13.30 -33.67 -21.65
CA GLU A 443 14.29 -32.71 -21.16
C GLU A 443 15.73 -33.26 -20.99
N PRO A 444 15.96 -34.52 -20.55
CA PRO A 444 17.32 -35.08 -20.51
C PRO A 444 17.84 -35.46 -21.91
N GLN A 445 16.96 -35.85 -22.82
CA GLN A 445 17.31 -36.22 -24.20
C GLN A 445 17.64 -34.99 -25.06
N ASN A 446 16.99 -33.85 -24.82
CA ASN A 446 17.33 -32.57 -25.44
C ASN A 446 18.70 -32.03 -24.99
N ARG A 447 19.10 -32.23 -23.73
CA ARG A 447 20.45 -31.82 -23.27
C ARG A 447 21.55 -32.69 -23.88
N VAL A 448 21.32 -34.00 -24.00
CA VAL A 448 22.27 -34.92 -24.67
C VAL A 448 22.35 -34.64 -26.17
N ALA A 449 21.23 -34.27 -26.81
CA ALA A 449 21.21 -33.86 -28.22
C ALA A 449 21.92 -32.51 -28.44
N LEU A 450 21.77 -31.55 -27.51
CA LEU A 450 22.46 -30.26 -27.56
C LEU A 450 23.97 -30.43 -27.38
N LEU A 451 24.41 -31.23 -26.41
CA LEU A 451 25.82 -31.56 -26.19
C LEU A 451 26.43 -32.33 -27.38
N LYS A 452 25.68 -33.24 -28.00
CA LYS A 452 26.10 -33.91 -29.24
C LYS A 452 26.20 -32.93 -30.42
N ALA A 453 25.30 -31.96 -30.51
CA ALA A 453 25.31 -30.95 -31.57
C ALA A 453 26.46 -29.94 -31.39
N GLU A 454 26.83 -29.60 -30.15
CA GLU A 454 28.00 -28.78 -29.82
C GLU A 454 29.30 -29.52 -30.11
N LEU A 455 29.41 -30.81 -29.75
CA LEU A 455 30.56 -31.66 -30.12
C LEU A 455 30.76 -31.76 -31.64
N HIS A 456 29.67 -31.96 -32.39
CA HIS A 456 29.71 -32.01 -33.86
C HIS A 456 30.08 -30.65 -34.47
N ARG A 457 29.62 -29.54 -33.88
CA ARG A 457 29.98 -28.17 -34.31
C ARG A 457 31.46 -27.87 -34.08
N ALA A 458 32.08 -28.49 -33.08
CA ALA A 458 33.52 -28.46 -32.81
C ALA A 458 34.33 -29.47 -33.67
N GLY A 459 33.67 -30.27 -34.52
CA GLY A 459 34.31 -31.19 -35.47
C GLY A 459 34.79 -32.51 -34.86
N LEU A 460 34.27 -32.92 -33.69
CA LEU A 460 34.69 -34.12 -32.97
C LEU A 460 33.56 -35.17 -32.96
N GLU A 461 33.90 -36.41 -33.36
CA GLU A 461 32.95 -37.53 -33.36
C GLU A 461 32.78 -38.14 -31.95
N PRO A 462 31.56 -38.51 -31.52
CA PRO A 462 31.29 -39.03 -30.17
C PRO A 462 32.00 -40.35 -29.79
N GLY A 463 32.73 -40.98 -30.72
CA GLY A 463 33.47 -42.23 -30.51
C GLY A 463 34.86 -42.04 -29.89
N ASP A 464 35.49 -40.88 -30.07
CA ASP A 464 36.87 -40.64 -29.64
C ASP A 464 36.92 -39.92 -28.28
N THR A 465 36.55 -40.68 -27.24
CA THR A 465 36.43 -40.21 -25.85
C THR A 465 37.66 -39.44 -25.32
N GLU A 466 38.89 -39.79 -25.73
CA GLU A 466 40.09 -39.05 -25.31
C GLU A 466 40.14 -37.60 -25.85
N GLN A 467 39.77 -37.37 -27.11
CA GLN A 467 39.81 -36.02 -27.70
C GLN A 467 38.70 -35.14 -27.12
N VAL A 468 37.54 -35.73 -26.84
CA VAL A 468 36.42 -35.06 -26.17
C VAL A 468 36.79 -34.67 -24.74
N ILE A 469 37.44 -35.57 -23.98
CA ILE A 469 37.92 -35.27 -22.63
C ILE A 469 38.96 -34.14 -22.68
N HIS A 470 39.91 -34.17 -23.61
CA HIS A 470 40.91 -33.11 -23.77
C HIS A 470 40.31 -31.76 -24.18
N HIS A 471 39.27 -31.76 -25.02
CA HIS A 471 38.56 -30.54 -25.41
C HIS A 471 37.79 -29.95 -24.23
N LEU A 472 37.05 -30.77 -23.48
CA LEU A 472 36.34 -30.35 -22.27
C LEU A 472 37.31 -29.87 -21.18
N HIS A 473 38.49 -30.50 -21.04
CA HIS A 473 39.51 -30.04 -20.09
C HIS A 473 40.07 -28.66 -20.47
N ARG A 474 40.18 -28.36 -21.77
CA ARG A 474 40.62 -27.06 -22.27
C ARG A 474 39.57 -25.98 -22.03
N GLU A 475 38.30 -26.25 -22.33
CA GLU A 475 37.21 -25.31 -22.05
C GLU A 475 37.05 -25.04 -20.55
N LEU A 476 37.25 -26.07 -19.71
CA LEU A 476 37.25 -25.90 -18.26
C LEU A 476 38.40 -24.99 -17.79
N LEU A 477 39.59 -25.13 -18.37
CA LEU A 477 40.74 -24.26 -18.07
C LEU A 477 40.49 -22.81 -18.52
N GLU A 478 39.91 -22.62 -19.71
CA GLU A 478 39.57 -21.28 -20.22
C GLU A 478 38.47 -20.61 -19.37
N ALA A 479 37.45 -21.37 -18.95
CA ALA A 479 36.42 -20.89 -18.03
C ALA A 479 37.01 -20.54 -16.65
N GLN A 480 37.97 -21.33 -16.15
CA GLN A 480 38.67 -21.07 -14.90
C GLN A 480 39.53 -19.80 -14.98
N GLU A 481 40.21 -19.54 -16.10
CA GLU A 481 40.97 -18.30 -16.32
C GLU A 481 40.05 -17.06 -16.40
N LEU A 482 38.89 -17.18 -17.04
CA LEU A 482 37.86 -16.13 -17.08
C LEU A 482 37.29 -15.85 -15.68
N ALA A 483 37.05 -16.88 -14.87
CA ALA A 483 36.61 -16.71 -13.49
C ALA A 483 37.69 -16.04 -12.62
N ASN A 484 38.96 -16.43 -12.80
CA ASN A 484 40.09 -15.84 -12.07
C ASN A 484 40.31 -14.37 -12.44
N THR A 485 40.17 -14.01 -13.72
CA THR A 485 40.24 -12.60 -14.16
C THR A 485 39.05 -11.77 -13.67
N GLY A 486 37.85 -12.37 -13.59
CA GLY A 486 36.68 -11.77 -12.94
C GLY A 486 36.92 -11.49 -11.44
N LYS A 487 37.51 -12.46 -10.73
CA LYS A 487 37.90 -12.33 -9.32
C LYS A 487 38.93 -11.21 -9.12
N GLN A 488 39.93 -11.11 -10.00
CA GLN A 488 40.94 -10.04 -9.95
C GLN A 488 40.31 -8.65 -10.07
N LYS A 489 39.39 -8.46 -11.04
CA LYS A 489 38.67 -7.19 -11.22
C LYS A 489 37.76 -6.85 -10.04
N CYS A 490 37.16 -7.87 -9.40
CA CYS A 490 36.33 -7.67 -8.22
C CYS A 490 37.18 -7.18 -7.02
N LEU A 491 38.39 -7.71 -6.86
CA LEU A 491 39.35 -7.24 -5.86
C LEU A 491 39.83 -5.80 -6.11
N GLU A 492 40.05 -5.43 -7.38
CA GLU A 492 40.38 -4.04 -7.75
C GLU A 492 39.24 -3.07 -7.40
N LEU A 493 37.99 -3.42 -7.76
CA LEU A 493 36.81 -2.63 -7.42
C LEU A 493 36.57 -2.54 -5.90
N GLN A 494 36.90 -3.60 -5.15
CA GLN A 494 36.85 -3.59 -3.69
C GLN A 494 37.90 -2.65 -3.08
N GLY A 495 39.09 -2.55 -3.69
CA GLY A 495 40.12 -1.58 -3.33
C GLY A 495 39.68 -0.13 -3.56
N ASP A 496 39.04 0.14 -4.70
CA ASP A 496 38.51 1.47 -5.03
C ASP A 496 37.38 1.87 -4.09
N PHE A 497 36.48 0.94 -3.74
CA PHE A 497 35.40 1.20 -2.78
C PHE A 497 35.92 1.50 -1.37
N LEU A 498 36.97 0.79 -0.93
CA LEU A 498 37.65 1.03 0.34
C LEU A 498 38.37 2.40 0.35
N CYS A 499 38.93 2.80 -0.79
CA CYS A 499 39.57 4.11 -0.95
C CYS A 499 38.55 5.26 -0.85
N VAL A 500 37.42 5.13 -1.56
CA VAL A 500 36.34 6.14 -1.55
C VAL A 500 35.69 6.26 -0.16
N THR A 501 35.45 5.14 0.52
CA THR A 501 34.92 5.16 1.90
C THR A 501 35.91 5.77 2.89
N LYS A 502 37.21 5.50 2.74
CA LYS A 502 38.25 6.11 3.59
C LYS A 502 38.38 7.61 3.34
N LEU A 503 38.30 8.08 2.08
CA LEU A 503 38.27 9.49 1.71
C LEU A 503 37.03 10.22 2.23
N PHE A 504 35.87 9.55 2.21
CA PHE A 504 34.62 10.10 2.74
C PHE A 504 34.67 10.22 4.28
N LEU A 505 35.24 9.23 4.97
CA LEU A 505 35.43 9.26 6.43
C LEU A 505 36.44 10.33 6.87
N THR A 506 37.57 10.48 6.17
CA THR A 506 38.55 11.53 6.51
C THR A 506 38.00 12.93 6.24
N HIS A 507 37.21 13.12 5.17
CA HIS A 507 36.57 14.40 4.88
C HIS A 507 35.50 14.76 5.92
N THR A 508 34.68 13.78 6.34
CA THR A 508 33.65 14.00 7.38
C THR A 508 34.27 14.25 8.77
N LEU A 509 35.35 13.54 9.12
CA LEU A 509 36.08 13.78 10.38
C LEU A 509 36.78 15.14 10.43
N SER A 510 37.37 15.62 9.31
CA SER A 510 37.95 16.97 9.25
C SER A 510 36.91 18.10 9.30
N THR A 511 35.66 17.83 8.91
CA THR A 511 34.59 18.85 8.91
C THR A 511 33.92 18.99 10.28
N LEU A 512 34.01 17.97 11.14
CA LEU A 512 33.34 17.92 12.45
C LEU A 512 34.24 18.26 13.65
N LEU A 513 35.51 18.63 13.43
CA LEU A 513 36.46 18.91 14.50
C LEU A 513 37.22 20.24 14.27
N PRO A 514 36.70 21.39 14.73
CA PRO A 514 37.48 22.60 14.80
C PRO A 514 38.47 22.50 15.97
N PHE A 515 39.76 22.38 15.64
CA PHE A 515 40.87 22.60 16.56
C PHE A 515 40.75 24.00 17.19
N THR A 516 40.68 24.08 18.53
CA THR A 516 41.07 25.28 19.27
C THR A 516 42.15 24.88 20.29
N PRO A 517 43.29 25.60 20.35
CA PRO A 517 44.40 25.24 21.21
C PRO A 517 44.11 25.64 22.68
N PRO A 518 44.75 25.00 23.67
CA PRO A 518 44.55 25.33 25.07
C PRO A 518 45.53 26.44 25.47
N ASP A 519 45.04 27.62 25.87
CA ASP A 519 45.84 28.50 26.73
C ASP A 519 44.99 29.49 27.56
N SER A 520 45.18 29.34 28.87
CA SER A 520 45.04 30.31 29.97
C SER A 520 43.66 30.64 30.60
N PRO A 521 43.62 30.83 31.94
CA PRO A 521 42.41 30.80 32.75
C PRO A 521 41.99 32.20 33.23
N THR A 522 40.74 32.62 33.06
CA THR A 522 40.23 33.73 33.89
C THR A 522 38.71 33.77 34.06
N SER A 523 38.35 33.97 35.33
CA SER A 523 37.12 34.54 35.90
C SER A 523 35.77 33.89 35.56
N ALA A 524 35.35 33.03 36.48
CA ALA A 524 33.95 32.87 36.85
C ALA A 524 33.41 34.18 37.44
N ASP A 525 32.27 34.64 36.93
CA ASP A 525 31.10 35.14 37.67
C ASP A 525 30.28 36.09 36.80
N SER A 526 29.30 35.52 36.09
CA SER A 526 27.95 36.08 35.96
C SER A 526 27.07 35.10 35.18
N LEU A 527 25.92 34.78 35.79
CA LEU A 527 24.78 34.00 35.27
C LEU A 527 24.75 32.48 35.58
N LEU A 528 24.62 32.17 36.88
CA LEU A 528 23.86 31.01 37.40
C LEU A 528 22.40 31.47 37.55
N LEU A 529 21.28 30.81 37.20
CA LEU A 529 20.90 29.46 36.73
C LEU A 529 19.37 29.57 36.36
N PRO A 530 18.79 28.72 35.48
CA PRO A 530 18.27 27.43 35.97
C PRO A 530 18.44 26.28 34.94
N SER A 531 19.67 25.93 34.61
CA SER A 531 20.03 24.64 34.01
C SER A 531 20.07 23.51 35.06
N TYR A 532 18.95 23.25 35.74
CA TYR A 532 18.80 22.06 36.61
C TYR A 532 17.78 21.03 36.10
N SER A 533 17.17 21.22 34.93
CA SER A 533 16.23 20.23 34.34
C SER A 533 16.75 19.48 33.11
N ALA A 534 17.85 19.94 32.48
CA ALA A 534 18.44 19.28 31.30
C ALA A 534 19.77 18.55 31.58
N GLN A 535 20.39 18.79 32.74
CA GLN A 535 21.65 18.13 33.12
C GLN A 535 21.56 16.60 33.30
N PRO A 536 20.49 16.02 33.90
CA PRO A 536 20.40 14.57 34.05
C PRO A 536 20.27 13.87 32.70
N SER A 537 19.47 14.44 31.79
CA SER A 537 19.21 13.88 30.47
C SER A 537 20.44 13.89 29.58
N ILE A 538 21.22 14.98 29.62
CA ILE A 538 22.48 15.10 28.88
C ILE A 538 23.56 14.18 29.49
N LEU A 539 23.61 14.03 30.82
CA LEU A 539 24.49 13.07 31.50
C LEU A 539 24.16 11.62 31.13
N VAL A 540 22.87 11.28 31.11
CA VAL A 540 22.42 9.94 30.69
C VAL A 540 22.76 9.70 29.23
N LEU A 541 22.50 10.66 28.33
CA LEU A 541 22.86 10.52 26.92
C LEU A 541 24.38 10.33 26.75
N ARG A 542 25.18 11.14 27.44
CA ARG A 542 26.64 11.01 27.43
C ARG A 542 27.11 9.66 27.96
N HIS A 543 26.57 9.18 29.07
CA HIS A 543 26.90 7.87 29.63
C HIS A 543 26.45 6.73 28.70
N THR A 544 25.30 6.87 28.01
CA THR A 544 24.86 5.88 27.01
C THR A 544 25.73 5.90 25.77
N MET A 545 26.22 7.07 25.35
CA MET A 545 27.17 7.20 24.25
C MET A 545 28.53 6.61 24.62
N GLU A 546 29.05 6.92 25.81
CA GLU A 546 30.31 6.37 26.33
C GLU A 546 30.23 4.84 26.53
N ALA A 547 29.09 4.32 26.98
CA ALA A 547 28.84 2.89 27.08
C ALA A 547 28.78 2.23 25.68
N ALA A 548 28.09 2.84 24.72
CA ALA A 548 28.02 2.36 23.35
C ALA A 548 29.38 2.43 22.63
N THR A 549 30.22 3.42 22.91
CA THR A 549 31.59 3.47 22.38
C THR A 549 32.47 2.42 23.03
N ALA A 550 32.37 2.20 24.33
CA ALA A 550 33.13 1.17 25.05
C ALA A 550 32.71 -0.25 24.64
N GLU A 551 31.45 -0.46 24.26
CA GLU A 551 30.96 -1.72 23.71
C GLU A 551 31.51 -1.95 22.30
N ARG A 552 31.47 -0.94 21.43
CA ARG A 552 32.10 -1.01 20.10
C ARG A 552 33.61 -1.25 20.18
N GLU A 553 34.32 -0.61 21.11
CA GLU A 553 35.76 -0.85 21.28
C GLU A 553 36.05 -2.28 21.76
N ARG A 554 35.20 -2.85 22.63
CA ARG A 554 35.29 -4.26 23.03
C ARG A 554 35.02 -5.21 21.87
N GLU A 555 34.03 -4.92 21.03
CA GLU A 555 33.75 -5.71 19.82
C GLU A 555 34.91 -5.62 18.82
N ILE A 556 35.49 -4.43 18.61
CA ILE A 556 36.65 -4.26 17.75
C ILE A 556 37.86 -5.05 18.29
N ALA A 557 38.09 -5.03 19.61
CA ALA A 557 39.16 -5.80 20.23
C ALA A 557 38.94 -7.32 20.10
N ALA A 558 37.70 -7.79 20.25
CA ALA A 558 37.35 -9.19 20.03
C ALA A 558 37.59 -9.60 18.56
N LEU A 559 37.12 -8.79 17.60
CA LEU A 559 37.34 -9.04 16.18
C LEU A 559 38.83 -9.02 15.80
N GLN A 560 39.64 -8.16 16.44
CA GLN A 560 41.09 -8.16 16.25
C GLN A 560 41.75 -9.43 16.79
N ALA A 561 41.27 -9.96 17.92
CA ALA A 561 41.74 -11.22 18.48
C ALA A 561 41.38 -12.40 17.55
N ASP A 562 40.12 -12.47 17.09
CA ASP A 562 39.67 -13.52 16.16
C ASP A 562 40.47 -13.48 14.85
N LEU A 563 40.70 -12.27 14.31
CA LEU A 563 41.50 -12.09 13.09
C LEU A 563 42.96 -12.54 13.30
N SER A 564 43.51 -12.38 14.51
CA SER A 564 44.83 -12.91 14.85
C SER A 564 44.85 -14.44 14.95
N SER A 565 43.79 -15.06 15.47
CA SER A 565 43.64 -16.53 15.50
C SER A 565 43.58 -17.10 14.09
N VAL A 566 42.70 -16.55 13.25
CA VAL A 566 42.54 -16.97 11.85
C VAL A 566 43.85 -16.81 11.07
N ARG A 567 44.63 -15.74 11.32
CA ARG A 567 45.96 -15.59 10.72
C ARG A 567 46.93 -16.70 11.15
N SER A 568 46.90 -17.10 12.42
CA SER A 568 47.76 -18.17 12.93
C SER A 568 47.36 -19.54 12.35
N GLU A 569 46.06 -19.78 12.19
CA GLU A 569 45.52 -21.01 11.58
C GLU A 569 45.86 -21.08 10.09
N LEU A 570 45.73 -19.97 9.35
CA LEU A 570 46.16 -19.90 7.95
C LEU A 570 47.65 -20.21 7.79
N GLU A 571 48.48 -19.72 8.70
CA GLU A 571 49.92 -20.01 8.67
C GLU A 571 50.20 -21.47 9.04
N HIS A 572 49.43 -22.07 9.95
CA HIS A 572 49.49 -23.50 10.23
C HIS A 572 49.13 -24.35 9.01
N TRP A 573 48.03 -24.01 8.33
CA TRP A 573 47.58 -24.70 7.12
C TRP A 573 48.56 -24.55 5.96
N ARG A 574 49.18 -23.37 5.77
CA ARG A 574 50.27 -23.21 4.79
C ARG A 574 51.44 -24.13 5.08
N ASN A 575 51.85 -24.23 6.35
CA ASN A 575 52.95 -25.12 6.74
C ASN A 575 52.58 -26.60 6.57
N ALA A 576 51.32 -26.98 6.82
CA ALA A 576 50.83 -28.33 6.58
C ALA A 576 50.80 -28.65 5.08
N ALA A 577 50.28 -27.74 4.25
CA ALA A 577 50.25 -27.87 2.80
C ALA A 577 51.66 -28.06 2.22
N SER A 578 52.64 -27.25 2.66
CA SER A 578 54.03 -27.40 2.23
C SER A 578 54.62 -28.77 2.57
N LYS A 579 54.29 -29.34 3.74
CA LYS A 579 54.72 -30.71 4.10
C LYS A 579 54.09 -31.77 3.19
N TYR A 580 52.80 -31.62 2.85
CA TYR A 580 52.14 -32.54 1.93
C TYR A 580 52.71 -32.43 0.52
N GLU A 581 53.05 -31.23 0.04
CA GLU A 581 53.73 -31.04 -1.25
C GLU A 581 55.10 -31.74 -1.29
N GLU A 582 55.88 -31.65 -0.20
CA GLU A 582 57.13 -32.40 -0.09
C GLU A 582 56.90 -33.92 -0.10
N GLU A 583 55.88 -34.41 0.59
CA GLU A 583 55.58 -35.84 0.66
C GLU A 583 55.07 -36.39 -0.68
N ILE A 584 54.20 -35.64 -1.36
CA ILE A 584 53.77 -35.94 -2.74
C ILE A 584 55.00 -36.01 -3.65
N SER A 585 55.92 -35.04 -3.55
CA SER A 585 57.15 -35.04 -4.35
C SER A 585 58.03 -36.26 -4.07
N ARG A 586 58.16 -36.66 -2.79
CA ARG A 586 58.89 -37.89 -2.40
C ARG A 586 58.23 -39.14 -2.96
N LEU A 587 56.90 -39.25 -2.90
CA LEU A 587 56.14 -40.38 -3.43
C LEU A 587 56.23 -40.48 -4.95
N GLN A 588 56.14 -39.34 -5.66
CA GLN A 588 56.31 -39.29 -7.11
C GLN A 588 57.71 -39.76 -7.53
N ASN A 589 58.75 -39.36 -6.80
CA ASN A 589 60.12 -39.82 -7.02
C ASN A 589 60.29 -41.32 -6.74
N ALA A 590 59.67 -41.84 -5.68
CA ALA A 590 59.70 -43.27 -5.36
C ALA A 590 58.98 -44.10 -6.45
N PHE A 591 57.84 -43.61 -6.94
CA PHE A 591 57.07 -44.27 -8.00
C PHE A 591 57.85 -44.33 -9.32
N THR A 592 58.52 -43.23 -9.70
CA THR A 592 59.38 -43.22 -10.90
C THR A 592 60.55 -44.18 -10.77
N GLN A 593 61.19 -44.27 -9.60
CA GLN A 593 62.24 -45.27 -9.35
C GLN A 593 61.71 -46.70 -9.44
N GLN A 594 60.53 -46.99 -8.87
CA GLN A 594 59.91 -48.31 -8.95
C GLN A 594 59.60 -48.70 -10.40
N GLN A 595 59.10 -47.76 -11.21
CA GLN A 595 58.81 -48.02 -12.62
C GLN A 595 60.07 -48.27 -13.45
N GLN A 596 61.18 -47.58 -13.15
CA GLN A 596 62.48 -47.86 -13.77
C GLN A 596 63.02 -49.25 -13.39
N GLN A 597 62.87 -49.65 -12.12
CA GLN A 597 63.25 -51.00 -11.67
C GLN A 597 62.41 -52.07 -12.37
N GLN A 598 61.09 -51.88 -12.45
CA GLN A 598 60.18 -52.83 -13.11
C GLN A 598 60.51 -52.99 -14.60
N ASN A 599 60.80 -51.89 -15.30
CA ASN A 599 61.24 -51.92 -16.69
C ASN A 599 62.57 -52.67 -16.86
N SER A 600 63.52 -52.48 -15.93
CA SER A 600 64.82 -53.16 -15.95
C SER A 600 64.66 -54.67 -15.68
N THR A 601 63.80 -55.06 -14.75
CA THR A 601 63.49 -56.48 -14.48
C THR A 601 62.79 -57.16 -15.65
N SER A 602 61.85 -56.47 -16.31
CA SER A 602 61.16 -56.99 -17.49
C SER A 602 62.13 -57.20 -18.66
N GLN A 603 63.09 -56.29 -18.86
CA GLN A 603 64.13 -56.47 -19.87
C GLN A 603 65.06 -57.65 -19.56
N LEU A 604 65.42 -57.86 -18.29
CA LEU A 604 66.25 -59.00 -17.88
C LEU A 604 65.50 -60.33 -18.05
N GLN A 605 64.22 -60.40 -17.69
CA GLN A 605 63.38 -61.58 -17.92
C GLN A 605 63.22 -61.89 -19.41
N GLY A 606 63.04 -60.87 -20.26
CA GLY A 606 63.00 -61.04 -21.71
C GLY A 606 64.30 -61.64 -22.26
N LYS A 607 65.46 -61.12 -21.82
CA LYS A 607 66.78 -61.67 -22.19
C LYS A 607 66.95 -63.11 -21.70
N GLN A 608 66.49 -63.43 -20.50
CA GLN A 608 66.60 -64.77 -19.93
C GLN A 608 65.70 -65.78 -20.67
N SER A 609 64.49 -65.39 -21.08
CA SER A 609 63.58 -66.18 -21.90
C SER A 609 64.20 -66.54 -23.26
N VAL A 610 64.80 -65.56 -23.95
CA VAL A 610 65.52 -65.78 -25.22
C VAL A 610 66.69 -66.76 -25.03
N LEU A 611 67.43 -66.65 -23.93
CA LEU A 611 68.56 -67.52 -23.62
C LEU A 611 68.13 -68.98 -23.33
N VAL A 612 66.96 -69.17 -22.70
CA VAL A 612 66.35 -70.48 -22.50
C VAL A 612 65.89 -71.07 -23.82
N SER A 613 65.23 -70.29 -24.69
CA SER A 613 64.82 -70.75 -26.02
C SER A 613 66.02 -71.16 -26.88
N LEU A 614 67.12 -70.41 -26.84
CA LEU A 614 68.36 -70.75 -27.52
C LEU A 614 69.00 -72.04 -26.98
N ARG A 615 68.96 -72.28 -25.67
CA ARG A 615 69.42 -73.56 -25.07
C ARG A 615 68.55 -74.73 -25.51
N VAL A 616 67.23 -74.59 -25.52
CA VAL A 616 66.30 -75.64 -25.99
C VAL A 616 66.55 -75.97 -27.47
N LEU A 617 66.72 -74.95 -28.32
CA LEU A 617 67.06 -75.13 -29.73
C LEU A 617 68.42 -75.82 -29.91
N SER A 618 69.42 -75.49 -29.09
CA SER A 618 70.73 -76.15 -29.13
C SER A 618 70.65 -77.62 -28.68
N SER A 619 69.83 -77.94 -27.68
CA SER A 619 69.63 -79.32 -27.20
C SER A 619 68.92 -80.19 -28.23
N LEU A 620 67.91 -79.65 -28.92
CA LEU A 620 67.22 -80.31 -30.03
C LEU A 620 68.17 -80.60 -31.21
N LYS A 621 69.12 -79.71 -31.46
CA LYS A 621 70.12 -79.87 -32.53
C LYS A 621 71.20 -80.92 -32.23
N THR A 622 71.31 -81.38 -30.98
CA THR A 622 72.30 -82.38 -30.53
C THR A 622 71.70 -83.79 -30.42
N GLN A 623 70.37 -83.92 -30.53
CA GLN A 623 69.62 -85.19 -30.52
C GLN A 623 69.25 -85.70 -31.94
N LEU A 624 69.52 -84.90 -32.97
CA LEU A 624 69.54 -85.27 -34.40
C LEU A 624 70.98 -85.52 -34.82
#